data_AF-A0AAU0RW28-F1
#
_entry.id   AF-A0AAU0RW28-F1
#
_cell.length_a   1.000
_cell.length_b   1.000
_cell.length_c   1.000
_cell.angle_alpha   90.00
_cell.angle_beta   90.00
_cell.angle_gamma   90.00
#
_symmetry.space_group_name_H-M   'P 1'
#
loop_
_entity.id
_entity.type
_entity.pdbx_description
1 polymer ?
#
loop_
_entity_poly.entity_id
_entity_poly.type
_entity_poly.pdbx_seq_one_letter_code
_entity_poly.pdbx_strand_id
1 'polypeptide(L)'
;MKFAMKLRTRLFLSISALMTVALLGLLLGLVSVMQMAKSQESLIQHNFISLDLSLKLRQNLGDQLILMLETPPDRQAIGQTQQEFRELLAQGVEHDAQDNVQNGFVQARADYQQFLGDFDQLQAQPATLHDNLMLTNSFKALRGTLISAHKQALDNISRTQNTARERALWVAGLLGLVGIAVLCIGFITAHGIARRFGAPIEALAKAADNIGQGNFEVTLPISSAAEMNLLTRRFGIMAQALRQHQATNIDELLAGQQRLQAVLDSIDDGLLMIDRQGRLEHLNPVAQRQLGWDENRLGQGLGEALQRPELDEQLYLTLRGANLERAPEDLAIEVDGESRLLTYSLTPVSHTKGNILGAVMVLHDVTEQRAFERVRAEFVLRASHELRTPVTGMHMAFGLFQERVHFTPESREADLLNTVNEEMQRLMQLINDLLNFSRYQNGLQKLSLAPCAIEDLLAHARERFNQQADDQNIVLLVEIQEPLPRLHADQAQLERVLDNLLDNALRHTPENGLIRLQARRHGERVIVSVEDNGEGIAYGQQGRIFEPFVQVGRKKGGAGLGLALCKEIVQLHGGRMGVYSRPGQGTQFYMALPL
;
A
#
# COMPACT_ATOMS: atom_id res chain seq x y z
N MET A 1 8.40 27.21 41.93
CA MET A 1 8.03 26.02 41.13
C MET A 1 6.62 25.57 41.50
N LYS A 2 5.61 25.79 40.64
CA LYS A 2 4.28 25.19 40.83
C LYS A 2 4.37 23.73 40.39
N PHE A 3 4.42 22.79 41.33
CA PHE A 3 4.36 21.37 41.00
C PHE A 3 3.09 21.09 40.19
N ALA A 4 3.26 20.65 38.95
CA ALA A 4 2.16 20.27 38.07
C ALA A 4 1.54 18.97 38.59
N MET A 5 0.58 19.09 39.52
CA MET A 5 -0.19 17.94 39.99
C MET A 5 -0.95 17.29 38.83
N LYS A 6 -0.90 15.96 38.77
CA LYS A 6 -1.64 15.12 37.82
C LYS A 6 -3.14 15.37 37.92
N LEU A 7 -3.86 15.23 36.80
CA LEU A 7 -5.30 15.44 36.72
C LEU A 7 -6.05 14.56 37.73
N ARG A 8 -5.69 13.28 37.77
CA ARG A 8 -6.26 12.31 38.72
C ARG A 8 -6.14 12.79 40.16
N THR A 9 -4.99 13.35 40.53
CA THR A 9 -4.74 13.85 41.89
C THR A 9 -5.59 15.09 42.20
N ARG A 10 -5.73 16.02 41.24
CA ARG A 10 -6.59 17.20 41.43
C ARG A 10 -8.07 16.86 41.51
N LEU A 11 -8.56 15.97 40.64
CA LEU A 11 -9.92 15.48 40.69
C LEU A 11 -10.20 14.78 42.02
N PHE A 12 -9.32 13.87 42.41
CA PHE A 12 -9.42 13.15 43.68
C PHE A 12 -9.43 14.10 44.87
N LEU A 13 -8.54 15.10 44.93
CA LEU A 13 -8.53 16.11 46.00
C LEU A 13 -9.81 16.95 46.03
N SER A 14 -10.31 17.41 44.87
CA SER A 14 -11.54 18.22 44.81
C SER A 14 -12.78 17.46 45.24
N ILE A 15 -12.94 16.21 44.77
CA ILE A 15 -14.07 15.35 45.11
C ILE A 15 -13.97 14.91 46.57
N SER A 16 -12.77 14.56 47.04
CA SER A 16 -12.56 14.18 48.44
C SER A 16 -12.85 15.35 49.38
N ALA A 17 -12.43 16.57 49.05
CA ALA A 17 -12.74 17.75 49.85
C ALA A 17 -14.24 18.06 49.91
N LEU A 18 -14.96 17.88 48.80
CA LEU A 18 -16.43 18.04 48.80
C LEU A 18 -17.10 16.96 49.65
N MET A 19 -16.67 15.70 49.50
CA MET A 19 -17.19 14.57 50.26
C MET A 19 -16.91 14.69 51.76
N THR A 20 -15.73 15.17 52.18
CA THR A 20 -15.42 15.36 53.60
C THR A 20 -16.28 16.44 54.23
N VAL A 21 -16.53 17.56 53.53
CA VAL A 21 -17.44 18.62 54.00
C VAL A 21 -18.87 18.07 54.12
N ALA A 22 -19.34 17.31 53.13
CA ALA A 22 -20.66 16.69 53.16
C ALA A 22 -20.81 15.71 54.35
N LEU A 23 -19.80 14.84 54.56
CA LEU A 23 -19.80 13.86 55.65
C LEU A 23 -19.75 14.54 57.03
N LEU A 24 -18.95 15.59 57.17
CA LEU A 24 -18.87 16.37 58.40
C LEU A 24 -20.21 17.06 58.70
N GLY A 25 -20.85 17.64 57.68
CA GLY A 25 -22.19 18.24 57.82
C GLY A 25 -23.24 17.22 58.25
N LEU A 26 -23.23 16.02 57.66
CA LEU A 26 -24.12 14.93 58.05
C LEU A 26 -23.88 14.47 59.50
N LEU A 27 -22.61 14.32 59.90
CA LEU A 27 -22.24 13.92 61.26
C LEU A 27 -22.67 14.97 62.29
N LEU A 28 -22.44 16.26 62.02
CA LEU A 28 -22.91 17.37 62.87
C LEU A 28 -24.44 17.38 62.98
N GLY A 29 -25.15 17.15 61.88
CA GLY A 29 -26.61 17.03 61.88
C GLY A 29 -27.09 15.88 62.76
N LEU A 30 -26.48 14.70 62.63
CA LEU A 30 -26.83 13.53 63.43
C LEU A 30 -26.58 13.76 64.93
N VAL A 31 -25.42 14.30 65.30
CA VAL A 31 -25.09 14.63 66.70
C VAL A 31 -26.08 15.65 67.27
N SER A 32 -26.42 16.69 66.50
CA SER A 32 -27.37 17.72 66.93
C SER A 32 -28.77 17.16 67.19
N VAL A 33 -29.27 16.29 66.29
CA VAL A 33 -30.57 15.63 66.47
C VAL A 33 -30.56 14.70 67.68
N MET A 34 -29.50 13.91 67.88
CA MET A 34 -29.37 13.03 69.05
C MET A 34 -29.33 13.81 70.36
N GLN A 35 -28.58 14.91 70.42
CA GLN A 35 -28.49 15.76 71.60
C GLN A 35 -29.84 16.41 71.93
N MET A 36 -30.57 16.86 70.90
CA MET A 36 -31.91 17.42 71.05
C MET A 36 -32.89 16.36 71.60
N ALA A 37 -32.88 15.14 71.04
CA ALA A 37 -33.75 14.05 71.49
C ALA A 37 -33.53 13.71 72.97
N LYS A 38 -32.26 13.57 73.38
CA LYS A 38 -31.90 13.27 74.78
C LYS A 38 -32.31 14.39 75.74
N SER A 39 -32.14 15.66 75.34
CA SER A 39 -32.56 16.80 76.15
C SER A 39 -34.08 16.91 76.28
N GLN A 40 -34.84 16.57 75.23
CA GLN A 40 -36.30 16.57 75.30
C GLN A 40 -36.85 15.48 76.22
N GLU A 41 -36.26 14.28 76.18
CA GLU A 41 -36.70 13.14 76.99
C GLU A 41 -36.64 13.42 78.50
N SER A 42 -35.49 13.92 78.99
CA SER A 42 -35.33 14.28 80.41
C SER A 42 -36.30 15.39 80.84
N LEU A 43 -36.45 16.45 80.04
CA LEU A 43 -37.34 17.57 80.38
C LEU A 43 -38.83 17.16 80.44
N ILE A 44 -39.26 16.20 79.60
CA ILE A 44 -40.64 15.69 79.65
C ILE A 44 -40.88 14.90 80.94
N GLN A 45 -39.96 13.99 81.29
CA GLN A 45 -40.08 13.18 82.51
C GLN A 45 -40.17 14.05 83.76
N HIS A 46 -39.32 15.07 83.88
CA HIS A 46 -39.24 15.92 85.07
C HIS A 46 -40.50 16.77 85.26
N ASN A 47 -41.02 17.36 84.18
CA ASN A 47 -42.24 18.14 84.25
C ASN A 47 -43.48 17.27 84.54
N PHE A 48 -43.50 16.03 84.05
CA PHE A 48 -44.60 15.08 84.32
C PHE A 48 -44.67 14.70 85.80
N ILE A 49 -43.53 14.43 86.44
CA ILE A 49 -43.44 14.12 87.87
C ILE A 49 -43.98 15.28 88.72
N SER A 50 -43.56 16.52 88.42
CA SER A 50 -44.06 17.73 89.11
C SER A 50 -45.58 17.91 88.95
N LEU A 51 -46.11 17.66 87.75
CA LEU A 51 -47.54 17.75 87.46
C LEU A 51 -48.34 16.68 88.22
N ASP A 52 -47.86 15.42 88.22
CA ASP A 52 -48.47 14.28 88.93
C ASP A 52 -48.48 14.51 90.45
N LEU A 53 -47.36 14.93 91.04
CA LEU A 53 -47.27 15.23 92.47
C LEU A 53 -48.20 16.35 92.89
N SER A 54 -48.27 17.44 92.12
CA SER A 54 -49.19 18.54 92.39
C SER A 54 -50.66 18.10 92.34
N LEU A 55 -51.02 17.22 91.40
CA LEU A 55 -52.38 16.67 91.28
C LEU A 55 -52.72 15.75 92.47
N LYS A 56 -51.81 14.83 92.84
CA LYS A 56 -51.97 13.94 94.00
C LYS A 56 -52.08 14.72 95.30
N LEU A 57 -51.25 15.74 95.51
CA LEU A 57 -51.35 16.62 96.68
C LEU A 57 -52.71 17.33 96.74
N ARG A 58 -53.21 17.85 95.62
CA ARG A 58 -54.54 18.48 95.58
C ARG A 58 -55.69 17.52 95.88
N GLN A 59 -55.63 16.29 95.35
CA GLN A 59 -56.61 15.24 95.64
C GLN A 59 -56.58 14.88 97.12
N ASN A 60 -55.39 14.57 97.64
CA ASN A 60 -55.20 14.21 99.04
C ASN A 60 -55.65 15.35 99.99
N LEU A 61 -55.34 16.62 99.67
CA LEU A 61 -55.85 17.78 100.43
C LEU A 61 -57.39 17.87 100.42
N GLY A 62 -58.03 17.49 99.31
CA GLY A 62 -59.48 17.39 99.21
C GLY A 62 -60.04 16.27 100.09
N ASP A 63 -59.41 15.10 100.07
CA ASP A 63 -59.79 13.94 100.88
C ASP A 63 -59.63 14.23 102.38
N GLN A 64 -58.54 14.91 102.78
CA GLN A 64 -58.34 15.36 104.16
C GLN A 64 -59.47 16.28 104.62
N LEU A 65 -59.89 17.24 103.78
CA LEU A 65 -61.00 18.12 104.11
C LEU A 65 -62.30 17.36 104.35
N ILE A 66 -62.60 16.35 103.53
CA ILE A 66 -63.81 15.52 103.68
C ILE A 66 -63.77 14.80 105.03
N LEU A 67 -62.66 14.12 105.34
CA LEU A 67 -62.47 13.40 106.61
C LEU A 67 -62.51 14.34 107.84
N MET A 68 -61.98 15.56 107.71
CA MET A 68 -62.02 16.58 108.76
C MET A 68 -63.43 17.14 109.02
N LEU A 69 -64.33 17.05 108.04
CA LEU A 69 -65.73 17.50 108.15
C LEU A 69 -66.67 16.38 108.65
N GLU A 70 -66.23 15.13 108.69
CA GLU A 70 -67.02 14.02 109.25
C GLU A 70 -67.22 14.16 110.77
N THR A 71 -68.43 13.85 111.25
CA THR A 71 -68.77 13.93 112.69
C THR A 71 -69.27 12.56 113.19
N PRO A 72 -68.53 11.85 114.07
CA PRO A 72 -67.25 12.21 114.67
C PRO A 72 -66.06 12.00 113.70
N PRO A 73 -65.00 12.80 113.82
CA PRO A 73 -63.84 12.69 112.93
C PRO A 73 -63.04 11.40 113.19
N ASP A 74 -62.78 10.62 112.15
CA ASP A 74 -61.88 9.46 112.19
C ASP A 74 -60.43 9.94 112.26
N ARG A 75 -59.90 10.03 113.50
CA ARG A 75 -58.53 10.47 113.76
C ARG A 75 -57.48 9.57 113.13
N GLN A 76 -57.77 8.28 112.94
CA GLN A 76 -56.81 7.34 112.36
C GLN A 76 -56.71 7.55 110.85
N ALA A 77 -57.85 7.72 110.16
CA ALA A 77 -57.89 8.04 108.74
C ALA A 77 -57.22 9.40 108.44
N ILE A 78 -57.52 10.45 109.23
CA ILE A 78 -56.87 11.77 109.08
C ILE A 78 -55.35 11.65 109.26
N GLY A 79 -54.87 10.91 110.26
CA GLY A 79 -53.44 10.71 110.48
C GLY A 79 -52.74 10.02 109.31
N GLN A 80 -53.39 9.02 108.69
CA GLN A 80 -52.87 8.33 107.50
C GLN A 80 -52.78 9.27 106.30
N THR A 81 -53.86 10.01 106.00
CA THR A 81 -53.88 10.94 104.87
C THR A 81 -52.89 12.10 105.07
N GLN A 82 -52.71 12.56 106.32
CA GLN A 82 -51.70 13.55 106.66
C GLN A 82 -50.27 13.05 106.44
N GLN A 83 -50.00 11.78 106.75
CA GLN A 83 -48.71 11.15 106.50
C GLN A 83 -48.44 11.02 104.99
N GLU A 84 -49.42 10.54 104.23
CA GLU A 84 -49.32 10.42 102.76
C GLU A 84 -49.05 11.79 102.11
N PHE A 85 -49.73 12.85 102.57
CA PHE A 85 -49.47 14.21 102.07
C PHE A 85 -48.04 14.67 102.36
N ARG A 86 -47.51 14.39 103.56
CA ARG A 86 -46.11 14.72 103.91
C ARG A 86 -45.12 13.97 103.04
N GLU A 87 -45.39 12.70 102.74
CA GLU A 87 -44.54 11.89 101.85
C GLU A 87 -44.56 12.41 100.41
N LEU A 88 -45.75 12.68 99.85
CA LEU A 88 -45.89 13.29 98.52
C LEU A 88 -45.19 14.65 98.42
N LEU A 89 -45.30 15.45 99.48
CA LEU A 89 -44.70 16.78 99.51
C LEU A 89 -43.18 16.72 99.70
N ALA A 90 -42.68 15.75 100.47
CA ALA A 90 -41.24 15.47 100.55
C ALA A 90 -40.68 15.05 99.19
N GLN A 91 -41.38 14.17 98.45
CA GLN A 91 -41.03 13.78 97.08
C GLN A 91 -40.97 15.01 96.15
N GLY A 92 -41.96 15.91 96.23
CA GLY A 92 -41.98 17.14 95.43
C GLY A 92 -40.83 18.10 95.75
N VAL A 93 -40.48 18.26 97.03
CA VAL A 93 -39.35 19.10 97.46
C VAL A 93 -38.01 18.49 97.04
N GLU A 94 -37.86 17.16 97.13
CA GLU A 94 -36.66 16.46 96.68
C GLU A 94 -36.49 16.57 95.15
N HIS A 95 -37.57 16.40 94.40
CA HIS A 95 -37.60 16.58 92.95
C HIS A 95 -37.19 18.02 92.54
N ASP A 96 -37.76 19.03 93.21
CA ASP A 96 -37.37 20.45 92.99
C ASP A 96 -35.88 20.71 93.30
N ALA A 97 -35.34 20.08 94.35
CA ALA A 97 -33.95 20.23 94.76
C ALA A 97 -32.96 19.55 93.80
N GLN A 98 -33.31 18.37 93.27
CA GLN A 98 -32.47 17.65 92.31
C GLN A 98 -32.34 18.41 90.98
N ASP A 99 -33.40 19.09 90.56
CA ASP A 99 -33.44 19.78 89.28
C ASP A 99 -33.12 21.27 89.35
N ASN A 100 -32.90 21.80 90.56
CA ASN A 100 -32.74 23.24 90.80
C ASN A 100 -33.91 24.07 90.25
N VAL A 101 -35.12 23.52 90.32
CA VAL A 101 -36.37 24.14 89.86
C VAL A 101 -37.22 24.47 91.07
N GLN A 102 -37.73 25.70 91.15
CA GLN A 102 -38.65 26.12 92.20
C GLN A 102 -40.10 26.01 91.70
N ASN A 103 -40.69 24.82 91.74
CA ASN A 103 -42.11 24.63 91.39
C ASN A 103 -43.05 24.98 92.54
N GLY A 104 -42.52 25.40 93.69
CA GLY A 104 -43.31 25.90 94.82
C GLY A 104 -43.69 24.84 95.85
N PHE A 105 -43.19 23.60 95.74
CA PHE A 105 -43.43 22.56 96.76
C PHE A 105 -42.83 22.92 98.12
N VAL A 106 -41.70 23.65 98.14
CA VAL A 106 -41.12 24.17 99.40
C VAL A 106 -42.09 25.12 100.10
N GLN A 107 -42.76 26.01 99.35
CA GLN A 107 -43.77 26.91 99.89
C GLN A 107 -45.02 26.13 100.32
N ALA A 108 -45.46 25.14 99.52
CA ALA A 108 -46.59 24.29 99.88
C ALA A 108 -46.33 23.53 101.20
N ARG A 109 -45.07 23.17 101.49
CA ARG A 109 -44.69 22.58 102.78
C ARG A 109 -44.98 23.51 103.94
N ALA A 110 -44.57 24.77 103.80
CA ALA A 110 -44.75 25.78 104.83
C ALA A 110 -46.25 26.08 105.05
N ASP A 111 -46.99 26.25 103.96
CA ASP A 111 -48.44 26.50 104.01
C ASP A 111 -49.20 25.32 104.62
N TYR A 112 -48.75 24.08 104.37
CA TYR A 112 -49.36 22.89 104.96
C TYR A 112 -49.08 22.76 106.46
N GLN A 113 -47.86 23.08 106.90
CA GLN A 113 -47.55 23.12 108.34
C GLN A 113 -48.41 24.15 109.06
N GLN A 114 -48.63 25.32 108.44
CA GLN A 114 -49.53 26.34 108.98
C GLN A 114 -50.99 25.85 109.03
N PHE A 115 -51.47 25.21 107.95
CA PHE A 115 -52.81 24.63 107.90
C PHE A 115 -53.06 23.58 109.00
N LEU A 116 -52.10 22.67 109.23
CA LEU A 116 -52.20 21.69 110.31
C LEU A 116 -52.21 22.35 111.70
N GLY A 117 -51.38 23.37 111.91
CA GLY A 117 -51.36 24.12 113.18
C GLY A 117 -52.68 24.82 113.49
N ASP A 118 -53.30 25.44 112.48
CA ASP A 118 -54.62 26.07 112.61
C ASP A 118 -55.73 25.04 112.85
N PHE A 119 -55.61 23.85 112.27
CA PHE A 119 -56.55 22.74 112.49
C PHE A 119 -56.46 22.16 113.91
N ASP A 120 -55.25 21.95 114.43
CA ASP A 120 -55.04 21.46 115.80
C ASP A 120 -55.57 22.46 116.84
N GLN A 121 -55.43 23.77 116.61
CA GLN A 121 -56.03 24.81 117.46
C GLN A 121 -57.56 24.76 117.47
N LEU A 122 -58.18 24.48 116.32
CA LEU A 122 -59.63 24.27 116.20
C LEU A 122 -60.13 23.06 116.99
N GLN A 123 -59.37 21.97 117.04
CA GLN A 123 -59.76 20.80 117.86
C GLN A 123 -59.72 21.09 119.36
N ALA A 124 -58.90 22.04 119.81
CA ALA A 124 -58.79 22.43 121.21
C ALA A 124 -59.92 23.34 121.71
N GLN A 125 -60.70 23.96 120.81
CA GLN A 125 -61.84 24.82 121.14
C GLN A 125 -63.03 24.50 120.23
N PRO A 126 -64.16 23.96 120.75
CA PRO A 126 -65.28 23.51 119.93
C PRO A 126 -66.07 24.71 119.37
N ALA A 127 -65.56 25.31 118.30
CA ALA A 127 -66.28 26.25 117.44
C ALA A 127 -66.60 25.57 116.11
N THR A 128 -67.73 25.93 115.51
CA THR A 128 -68.16 25.47 114.20
C THR A 128 -67.14 25.84 113.12
N LEU A 129 -66.70 24.84 112.34
CA LEU A 129 -65.68 24.97 111.28
C LEU A 129 -65.97 26.10 110.27
N HIS A 130 -67.24 26.48 110.09
CA HIS A 130 -67.67 27.54 109.18
C HIS A 130 -67.25 28.96 109.62
N ASP A 131 -67.10 29.21 110.92
CA ASP A 131 -66.80 30.55 111.45
C ASP A 131 -65.30 30.79 111.69
N ASN A 132 -64.44 29.80 111.42
CA ASN A 132 -63.01 29.94 111.59
C ASN A 132 -62.33 30.47 110.33
N LEU A 133 -62.20 31.80 110.29
CA LEU A 133 -61.51 32.55 109.26
C LEU A 133 -60.03 32.15 109.10
N MET A 134 -59.36 31.71 110.18
CA MET A 134 -57.93 31.34 110.12
C MET A 134 -57.71 30.05 109.33
N LEU A 135 -58.42 28.96 109.67
CA LEU A 135 -58.32 27.70 108.93
C LEU A 135 -58.74 27.85 107.47
N THR A 136 -59.81 28.62 107.23
CA THR A 136 -60.27 28.90 105.86
C THR A 136 -59.20 29.64 105.04
N ASN A 137 -58.43 30.53 105.68
CA ASN A 137 -57.36 31.28 105.02
C ASN A 137 -56.11 30.43 104.78
N SER A 138 -55.66 29.62 105.75
CA SER A 138 -54.51 28.72 105.55
C SER A 138 -54.82 27.61 104.54
N PHE A 139 -56.04 27.09 104.52
CA PHE A 139 -56.50 26.18 103.46
C PHE A 139 -56.49 26.85 102.08
N LYS A 140 -57.03 28.07 101.96
CA LYS A 140 -57.02 28.83 100.70
C LYS A 140 -55.59 29.13 100.24
N ALA A 141 -54.67 29.44 101.16
CA ALA A 141 -53.27 29.68 100.87
C ALA A 141 -52.60 28.40 100.31
N LEU A 142 -52.69 27.28 101.03
CA LEU A 142 -52.14 25.99 100.60
C LEU A 142 -52.70 25.55 99.24
N ARG A 143 -54.03 25.61 99.07
CA ARG A 143 -54.68 25.29 97.80
C ARG A 143 -54.20 26.22 96.68
N GLY A 144 -54.05 27.51 96.97
CA GLY A 144 -53.50 28.51 96.05
C GLY A 144 -52.09 28.16 95.61
N THR A 145 -51.21 27.80 96.55
CA THR A 145 -49.82 27.42 96.29
C THR A 145 -49.73 26.14 95.46
N LEU A 146 -50.56 25.13 95.74
CA LEU A 146 -50.63 23.91 94.93
C LEU A 146 -51.14 24.18 93.50
N ILE A 147 -52.12 25.08 93.34
CA ILE A 147 -52.60 25.50 92.01
C ILE A 147 -51.52 26.27 91.25
N SER A 148 -50.78 27.17 91.90
CA SER A 148 -49.67 27.87 91.26
C SER A 148 -48.55 26.91 90.87
N ALA A 149 -48.23 25.93 91.72
CA ALA A 149 -47.26 24.88 91.39
C ALA A 149 -47.67 24.09 90.14
N HIS A 150 -48.94 23.67 90.08
CA HIS A 150 -49.49 22.99 88.91
C HIS A 150 -49.42 23.83 87.63
N LYS A 151 -49.81 25.10 87.73
CA LYS A 151 -49.78 26.05 86.61
C LYS A 151 -48.35 26.30 86.13
N GLN A 152 -47.40 26.43 87.06
CA GLN A 152 -46.00 26.64 86.75
C GLN A 152 -45.38 25.43 86.04
N ALA A 153 -45.74 24.20 86.43
CA ALA A 153 -45.34 22.99 85.70
C ALA A 153 -45.87 22.99 84.26
N LEU A 154 -47.14 23.34 84.05
CA LEU A 154 -47.73 23.47 82.70
C LEU A 154 -47.06 24.56 81.85
N ASP A 155 -46.80 25.73 82.44
CA ASP A 155 -46.12 26.84 81.76
C ASP A 155 -44.67 26.46 81.39
N ASN A 156 -43.98 25.73 82.26
CA ASN A 156 -42.64 25.20 81.99
C ASN A 156 -42.64 24.19 80.82
N ILE A 157 -43.63 23.30 80.74
CA ILE A 157 -43.79 22.38 79.60
C ILE A 157 -43.98 23.16 78.30
N SER A 158 -44.90 24.12 78.29
CA SER A 158 -45.21 24.91 77.09
C SER A 158 -43.99 25.72 76.61
N ARG A 159 -43.29 26.40 77.52
CA ARG A 159 -42.06 27.16 77.22
C ARG A 159 -40.95 26.26 76.67
N THR A 160 -40.76 25.09 77.29
CA THR A 160 -39.74 24.12 76.85
C THR A 160 -40.04 23.58 75.46
N GLN A 161 -41.31 23.27 75.17
CA GLN A 161 -41.74 22.79 73.86
C GLN A 161 -41.52 23.83 72.76
N ASN A 162 -41.84 25.11 73.02
CA ASN A 162 -41.62 26.20 72.08
C ASN A 162 -40.13 26.42 71.81
N THR A 163 -39.31 26.47 72.86
CA THR A 163 -37.85 26.62 72.74
C THR A 163 -37.22 25.47 71.95
N ALA A 164 -37.71 24.24 72.15
CA ALA A 164 -37.23 23.07 71.41
C ALA A 164 -37.62 23.13 69.93
N ARG A 165 -38.83 23.58 69.59
CA ARG A 165 -39.26 23.78 68.19
C ARG A 165 -38.42 24.85 67.49
N GLU A 166 -38.16 25.98 68.14
CA GLU A 166 -37.30 27.04 67.59
C GLU A 166 -35.88 26.52 67.33
N ARG A 167 -35.28 25.80 68.29
CA ARG A 167 -33.96 25.17 68.11
C ARG A 167 -33.96 24.18 66.95
N ALA A 168 -34.99 23.35 66.83
CA ALA A 168 -35.12 22.40 65.73
C ALA A 168 -35.17 23.09 64.36
N LEU A 169 -35.90 24.21 64.25
CA LEU A 169 -35.98 25.00 63.02
C LEU A 169 -34.62 25.62 62.65
N TRP A 170 -33.87 26.14 63.64
CA TRP A 170 -32.53 26.67 63.40
C TRP A 170 -31.55 25.59 62.93
N VAL A 171 -31.56 24.41 63.57
CA VAL A 171 -30.71 23.27 63.17
C VAL A 171 -31.08 22.78 61.77
N ALA A 172 -32.37 22.63 61.47
CA ALA A 172 -32.85 22.22 60.15
C ALA A 172 -32.48 23.24 59.06
N GLY A 173 -32.63 24.55 59.35
CA GLY A 173 -32.26 25.62 58.45
C GLY A 173 -30.75 25.65 58.16
N LEU A 174 -29.91 25.47 59.18
CA LEU A 174 -28.46 25.41 59.02
C LEU A 174 -28.04 24.19 58.19
N LEU A 175 -28.59 23.01 58.46
CA LEU A 175 -28.32 21.81 57.67
C LEU A 175 -28.77 21.96 56.21
N GLY A 176 -29.92 22.58 55.98
CA GLY A 176 -30.41 22.90 54.62
C GLY A 176 -29.45 23.82 53.88
N LEU A 177 -28.96 24.89 54.51
CA LEU A 177 -27.99 25.81 53.92
C LEU A 177 -26.65 25.13 53.59
N VAL A 178 -26.14 24.29 54.50
CA VAL A 178 -24.92 23.50 54.26
C VAL A 178 -25.12 22.56 53.07
N GLY A 179 -26.26 21.89 52.98
CA GLY A 179 -26.61 21.02 51.85
C GLY A 179 -26.62 21.77 50.52
N ILE A 180 -27.28 22.94 50.46
CA ILE A 180 -27.32 23.79 49.26
C ILE A 180 -25.90 24.26 48.89
N ALA A 181 -25.10 24.70 49.85
CA ALA A 181 -23.73 25.15 49.61
C ALA A 181 -22.86 24.03 48.99
N VAL A 182 -22.96 22.81 49.52
CA VAL A 182 -22.26 21.63 48.96
C VAL A 182 -22.71 21.36 47.53
N LEU A 183 -24.01 21.43 47.23
CA LEU A 183 -24.54 21.26 45.87
C LEU A 183 -24.02 22.33 44.90
N CYS A 184 -24.04 23.61 45.31
CA CYS A 184 -23.53 24.72 44.49
C CYS A 184 -22.02 24.58 44.21
N ILE A 185 -21.22 24.27 45.24
CA ILE A 185 -19.78 24.05 45.07
C ILE A 185 -19.54 22.84 44.16
N GLY A 186 -20.29 21.76 44.35
CA GLY A 186 -20.25 20.57 43.49
C GLY A 186 -20.54 20.91 42.02
N PHE A 187 -21.59 21.70 41.75
CA PHE A 187 -21.93 22.12 40.39
C PHE A 187 -20.85 23.00 39.75
N ILE A 188 -20.34 24.01 40.46
CA ILE A 188 -19.29 24.91 39.96
C ILE A 188 -18.01 24.15 39.65
N THR A 189 -17.60 23.25 40.55
CA THR A 189 -16.41 22.41 40.36
C THR A 189 -16.58 21.45 39.18
N ALA A 190 -17.73 20.76 39.07
CA ALA A 190 -18.05 19.88 37.95
C ALA A 190 -18.03 20.62 36.60
N HIS A 191 -18.67 21.79 36.52
CA HIS A 191 -18.70 22.60 35.30
C HIS A 191 -17.31 23.11 34.89
N GLY A 192 -16.50 23.53 35.85
CA GLY A 192 -15.12 23.95 35.62
C GLY A 192 -14.24 22.81 35.08
N ILE A 193 -14.40 21.59 35.62
CA ILE A 193 -13.73 20.38 35.14
C ILE A 193 -14.19 20.07 33.70
N ALA A 194 -15.50 20.04 33.44
CA ALA A 194 -16.05 19.73 32.12
C ALA A 194 -15.49 20.65 31.03
N ARG A 195 -15.45 21.96 31.27
CA ARG A 195 -14.88 22.90 30.29
C ARG A 195 -13.37 22.76 30.11
N ARG A 196 -12.63 22.52 31.19
CA ARG A 196 -11.16 22.45 31.16
C ARG A 196 -10.63 21.22 30.42
N PHE A 197 -11.38 20.12 30.40
CA PHE A 197 -10.98 18.87 29.76
C PHE A 197 -11.77 18.54 28.50
N GLY A 198 -13.06 18.88 28.44
CA GLY A 198 -13.92 18.57 27.30
C GLY A 198 -13.47 19.29 26.02
N ALA A 199 -13.23 20.60 26.09
CA ALA A 199 -12.91 21.39 24.90
C ALA A 199 -11.62 20.94 24.19
N PRO A 200 -10.49 20.67 24.88
CA PRO A 200 -9.30 20.12 24.22
C PRO A 200 -9.51 18.72 23.62
N ILE A 201 -10.28 17.86 24.27
CA ILE A 201 -10.56 16.50 23.77
C ILE A 201 -11.40 16.57 22.49
N GLU A 202 -12.43 17.40 22.48
CA GLU A 202 -13.28 17.57 21.30
C GLU A 202 -12.51 18.16 20.12
N ALA A 203 -11.59 19.09 20.38
CA ALA A 203 -10.70 19.64 19.37
C ALA A 203 -9.70 18.59 18.83
N LEU A 204 -9.17 17.70 19.67
CA LEU A 204 -8.34 16.58 19.22
C LEU A 204 -9.14 15.56 18.39
N ALA A 205 -10.40 15.30 18.74
CA ALA A 205 -11.28 14.43 17.97
C ALA A 205 -11.54 15.01 16.57
N LYS A 206 -11.92 16.29 16.48
CA LYS A 206 -12.07 17.00 15.19
C LYS A 206 -10.77 16.99 14.37
N ALA A 207 -9.63 17.10 15.04
CA ALA A 207 -8.34 17.02 14.37
C ALA A 207 -8.07 15.62 13.78
N ALA A 208 -8.45 14.56 14.48
CA ALA A 208 -8.35 13.19 13.99
C ALA A 208 -9.29 12.94 12.80
N ASP A 209 -10.52 13.45 12.84
CA ASP A 209 -11.47 13.34 11.72
C ASP A 209 -10.94 14.04 10.47
N ASN A 210 -10.36 15.24 10.60
CA ASN A 210 -9.75 15.96 9.48
C ASN A 210 -8.58 15.17 8.86
N ILE A 211 -7.72 14.58 9.69
CA ILE A 211 -6.63 13.71 9.23
C ILE A 211 -7.18 12.48 8.50
N GLY A 212 -8.27 11.88 9.01
CA GLY A 212 -8.95 10.75 8.38
C GLY A 212 -9.55 11.09 7.01
N GLN A 213 -9.91 12.35 6.77
CA GLN A 213 -10.38 12.86 5.49
C GLN A 213 -9.24 13.31 4.55
N GLY A 214 -7.98 13.14 4.96
CA GLY A 214 -6.81 13.49 4.16
C GLY A 214 -6.31 14.93 4.33
N ASN A 215 -6.86 15.69 5.28
CA ASN A 215 -6.36 17.03 5.62
C ASN A 215 -5.43 16.96 6.85
N PHE A 216 -4.12 17.03 6.59
CA PHE A 216 -3.08 16.93 7.61
C PHE A 216 -2.63 18.28 8.19
N GLU A 217 -3.13 19.40 7.68
CA GLU A 217 -2.86 20.74 8.25
C GLU A 217 -3.84 21.04 9.38
N VAL A 218 -3.50 20.57 10.59
CA VAL A 218 -4.38 20.74 11.74
C VAL A 218 -3.70 21.50 12.87
N THR A 219 -4.40 22.51 13.38
CA THR A 219 -3.99 23.28 14.56
C THR A 219 -4.40 22.56 15.84
N LEU A 220 -3.43 22.26 16.70
CA LEU A 220 -3.68 21.54 17.94
C LEU A 220 -3.81 22.47 19.15
N PRO A 221 -4.80 22.25 20.04
CA PRO A 221 -5.08 23.14 21.17
C PRO A 221 -4.02 23.04 22.26
N ILE A 222 -3.53 24.17 22.77
CA ILE A 222 -2.59 24.18 23.90
C ILE A 222 -3.38 24.06 25.21
N SER A 223 -3.20 22.95 25.93
CA SER A 223 -3.84 22.74 27.23
C SER A 223 -2.91 23.06 28.40
N SER A 224 -3.46 23.67 29.46
CA SER A 224 -2.74 23.93 30.72
C SER A 224 -2.53 22.69 31.58
N ALA A 225 -3.23 21.59 31.28
CA ALA A 225 -3.06 20.33 31.98
C ALA A 225 -1.89 19.54 31.36
N ALA A 226 -0.90 19.18 32.18
CA ALA A 226 0.34 18.54 31.72
C ALA A 226 0.09 17.26 30.91
N GLU A 227 -0.85 16.42 31.37
CA GLU A 227 -1.20 15.16 30.69
C GLU A 227 -1.88 15.39 29.33
N MET A 228 -2.75 16.41 29.24
CA MET A 228 -3.41 16.77 27.98
C MET A 228 -2.43 17.41 26.99
N ASN A 229 -1.51 18.24 27.48
CA ASN A 229 -0.48 18.86 26.65
C ASN A 229 0.49 17.78 26.11
N LEU A 230 0.83 16.78 26.92
CA LEU A 230 1.63 15.63 26.46
C LEU A 230 0.91 14.84 25.35
N LEU A 231 -0.38 14.58 25.51
CA LEU A 231 -1.19 13.91 24.49
C LEU A 231 -1.24 14.72 23.19
N THR A 232 -1.52 16.02 23.29
CA THR A 232 -1.56 16.96 22.17
C THR A 232 -0.22 16.96 21.42
N ARG A 233 0.90 17.01 22.15
CA ARG A 233 2.25 16.97 21.54
C ARG A 233 2.51 15.65 20.80
N ARG A 234 2.15 14.51 21.40
CA ARG A 234 2.29 13.19 20.75
C ARG A 234 1.44 13.08 19.49
N PHE A 235 0.21 13.58 19.56
CA PHE A 235 -0.68 13.65 18.42
C PHE A 235 -0.11 14.56 17.31
N GLY A 236 0.49 15.70 17.67
CA GLY A 236 1.17 16.58 16.71
C GLY A 236 2.34 15.93 16.00
N ILE A 237 3.17 15.17 16.72
CA ILE A 237 4.25 14.39 16.10
C ILE A 237 3.69 13.37 15.11
N MET A 238 2.61 12.66 15.45
CA MET A 238 1.95 11.72 14.55
C MET A 238 1.39 12.41 13.29
N ALA A 239 0.67 13.51 13.46
CA ALA A 239 0.11 14.28 12.35
C ALA A 239 1.22 14.79 11.40
N GLN A 240 2.33 15.28 11.97
CA GLN A 240 3.49 15.71 11.20
C GLN A 240 4.17 14.54 10.45
N ALA A 241 4.31 13.38 11.08
CA ALA A 241 4.86 12.19 10.44
C ALA A 241 4.01 11.69 9.26
N LEU A 242 2.68 11.68 9.43
CA LEU A 242 1.75 11.31 8.36
C LEU A 242 1.81 12.29 7.19
N ARG A 243 1.82 13.60 7.48
CA ARG A 243 1.98 14.64 6.44
C ARG A 243 3.27 14.45 5.66
N GLN A 244 4.37 14.19 6.36
CA GLN A 244 5.67 13.98 5.73
C GLN A 244 5.69 12.71 4.88
N HIS A 245 5.10 11.61 5.36
CA HIS A 245 4.99 10.37 4.59
C HIS A 245 4.17 10.54 3.30
N GLN A 246 3.05 11.28 3.35
CA GLN A 246 2.24 11.53 2.17
C GLN A 246 2.98 12.41 1.14
N ALA A 247 3.66 13.47 1.61
CA ALA A 247 4.47 14.31 0.74
C ALA A 247 5.56 13.49 0.03
N THR A 248 6.30 12.66 0.77
CA THR A 248 7.34 11.78 0.21
C THR A 248 6.78 10.79 -0.80
N ASN A 249 5.63 10.14 -0.52
CA ASN A 249 5.03 9.21 -1.49
C ASN A 249 4.61 9.91 -2.80
N ILE A 250 4.04 11.12 -2.71
CA ILE A 250 3.66 11.88 -3.91
C ILE A 250 4.92 12.27 -4.69
N ASP A 251 5.95 12.76 -4.01
CA ASP A 251 7.23 13.11 -4.64
C ASP A 251 7.91 11.90 -5.29
N GLU A 252 7.91 10.73 -4.62
CA GLU A 252 8.45 9.49 -5.18
C GLU A 252 7.67 9.01 -6.41
N LEU A 253 6.33 9.11 -6.39
CA LEU A 253 5.50 8.76 -7.54
C LEU A 253 5.76 9.69 -8.72
N LEU A 254 5.83 11.01 -8.47
CA LEU A 254 6.14 12.00 -9.50
C LEU A 254 7.55 11.81 -10.05
N ALA A 255 8.54 11.57 -9.19
CA ALA A 255 9.90 11.28 -9.61
C ALA A 255 9.99 9.97 -10.41
N GLY A 256 9.19 8.95 -10.03
CA GLY A 256 9.07 7.70 -10.76
C GLY A 256 8.49 7.90 -12.17
N GLN A 257 7.38 8.65 -12.29
CA GLN A 257 6.77 8.99 -13.57
C GLN A 257 7.72 9.82 -14.44
N GLN A 258 8.32 10.87 -13.90
CA GLN A 258 9.29 11.70 -14.61
C GLN A 258 10.50 10.89 -15.09
N ARG A 259 10.99 9.94 -14.27
CA ARG A 259 12.09 9.05 -14.66
C ARG A 259 11.68 8.13 -15.81
N LEU A 260 10.49 7.55 -15.77
CA LEU A 260 10.00 6.69 -16.85
C LEU A 260 9.85 7.48 -18.15
N GLN A 261 9.30 8.69 -18.07
CA GLN A 261 9.14 9.56 -19.23
C GLN A 261 10.48 10.00 -19.80
N ALA A 262 11.44 10.38 -18.95
CA ALA A 262 12.80 10.68 -19.40
C ALA A 262 13.48 9.48 -20.07
N VAL A 263 13.23 8.25 -19.60
CA VAL A 263 13.71 7.04 -20.28
C VAL A 263 13.07 6.90 -21.65
N LEU A 264 11.74 7.03 -21.77
CA LEU A 264 11.03 6.95 -23.05
C LEU A 264 11.48 8.04 -24.04
N ASP A 265 11.79 9.23 -23.55
CA ASP A 265 12.28 10.37 -24.34
C ASP A 265 13.75 10.20 -24.75
N SER A 266 14.54 9.42 -24.01
CA SER A 266 15.94 9.15 -24.29
C SER A 266 16.20 8.01 -25.28
N ILE A 267 15.16 7.24 -25.62
CA ILE A 267 15.27 6.14 -26.59
C ILE A 267 15.37 6.75 -27.99
N ASP A 268 16.42 6.39 -28.74
CA ASP A 268 16.69 6.88 -30.09
C ASP A 268 15.70 6.35 -31.16
N ASP A 269 14.87 5.38 -30.80
CA ASP A 269 13.81 4.82 -31.64
C ASP A 269 12.46 5.51 -31.38
N GLY A 270 11.63 5.59 -32.42
CA GLY A 270 10.26 6.06 -32.30
C GLY A 270 9.41 5.02 -31.58
N LEU A 271 8.71 5.42 -30.51
CA LEU A 271 7.81 4.54 -29.77
C LEU A 271 6.38 5.03 -29.89
N LEU A 272 5.46 4.14 -30.26
CA LEU A 272 4.02 4.35 -30.21
C LEU A 272 3.39 3.31 -29.28
N MET A 273 2.63 3.77 -28.30
CA MET A 273 1.79 2.92 -27.45
C MET A 273 0.36 2.92 -27.96
N ILE A 274 -0.20 1.72 -28.03
CA ILE A 274 -1.51 1.45 -28.59
C ILE A 274 -2.34 0.72 -27.55
N ASP A 275 -3.57 1.17 -27.33
CA ASP A 275 -4.49 0.56 -26.36
C ASP A 275 -5.06 -0.78 -26.85
N ARG A 276 -5.92 -1.40 -26.04
CA ARG A 276 -6.59 -2.68 -26.39
C ARG A 276 -7.58 -2.55 -27.55
N GLN A 277 -8.05 -1.34 -27.81
CA GLN A 277 -9.00 -1.00 -28.86
C GLN A 277 -8.30 -0.65 -30.19
N GLY A 278 -6.96 -0.65 -30.21
CA GLY A 278 -6.14 -0.34 -31.37
C GLY A 278 -5.93 1.14 -31.60
N ARG A 279 -6.16 2.00 -30.59
CA ARG A 279 -5.99 3.45 -30.68
C ARG A 279 -4.66 3.90 -30.09
N LEU A 280 -4.07 4.93 -30.67
CA LEU A 280 -2.83 5.53 -30.19
C LEU A 280 -3.04 6.22 -28.83
N GLU A 281 -2.35 5.75 -27.80
CA GLU A 281 -2.40 6.30 -26.44
C GLU A 281 -1.23 7.24 -26.17
N HIS A 282 -0.03 6.92 -26.68
CA HIS A 282 1.17 7.72 -26.46
C HIS A 282 2.16 7.57 -27.60
N LEU A 283 3.00 8.58 -27.77
CA LEU A 283 4.08 8.61 -28.75
C LEU A 283 5.24 9.45 -28.22
N ASN A 284 6.48 8.94 -28.31
CA ASN A 284 7.64 9.65 -27.79
C ASN A 284 8.10 10.78 -28.76
N PRO A 285 8.94 11.73 -28.31
CA PRO A 285 9.42 12.83 -29.15
C PRO A 285 10.20 12.39 -30.39
N VAL A 286 10.78 11.19 -30.38
CA VAL A 286 11.44 10.62 -31.56
C VAL A 286 10.42 10.21 -32.61
N ALA A 287 9.35 9.50 -32.24
CA ALA A 287 8.27 9.15 -33.15
C ALA A 287 7.60 10.39 -33.76
N GLN A 288 7.41 11.46 -32.97
CA GLN A 288 6.90 12.75 -33.47
C GLN A 288 7.76 13.28 -34.62
N ARG A 289 9.08 13.32 -34.42
CA ARG A 289 10.04 13.81 -35.42
C ARG A 289 10.15 12.89 -36.64
N GLN A 290 10.15 11.57 -36.44
CA GLN A 290 10.25 10.59 -37.52
C GLN A 290 9.00 10.54 -38.41
N LEU A 291 7.82 10.77 -37.82
CA LEU A 291 6.53 10.72 -38.51
C LEU A 291 6.02 12.10 -38.96
N GLY A 292 6.61 13.19 -38.45
CA GLY A 292 6.11 14.56 -38.66
C GLY A 292 4.74 14.77 -37.99
N TRP A 293 4.49 14.12 -36.86
CA TRP A 293 3.19 14.13 -36.18
C TRP A 293 3.19 15.04 -34.95
N ASP A 294 2.09 15.78 -34.80
CA ASP A 294 1.71 16.44 -33.55
C ASP A 294 0.83 15.53 -32.67
N GLU A 295 0.64 15.91 -31.41
CA GLU A 295 -0.24 15.20 -30.44
C GLU A 295 -1.71 15.06 -30.91
N ASN A 296 -2.11 15.77 -31.96
CA ASN A 296 -3.47 15.73 -32.53
C ASN A 296 -3.86 14.36 -33.13
N ARG A 297 -2.91 13.42 -33.27
CA ARG A 297 -3.15 12.06 -33.77
C ARG A 297 -3.46 11.04 -32.66
N LEU A 298 -3.37 11.44 -31.39
CA LEU A 298 -3.75 10.59 -30.27
C LEU A 298 -5.24 10.22 -30.34
N GLY A 299 -5.56 8.95 -30.03
CA GLY A 299 -6.91 8.39 -30.08
C GLY A 299 -7.37 7.88 -31.45
N GLN A 300 -6.60 8.10 -32.53
CA GLN A 300 -6.85 7.52 -33.86
C GLN A 300 -6.38 6.06 -33.91
N GLY A 301 -6.95 5.28 -34.83
CA GLY A 301 -6.47 3.92 -35.13
C GLY A 301 -5.12 3.94 -35.84
N LEU A 302 -4.29 2.91 -35.64
CA LEU A 302 -2.93 2.86 -36.19
C LEU A 302 -2.91 2.97 -37.73
N GLY A 303 -3.75 2.21 -38.42
CA GLY A 303 -3.83 2.21 -39.88
C GLY A 303 -4.38 3.51 -40.45
N GLU A 304 -5.28 4.19 -39.74
CA GLU A 304 -5.76 5.53 -40.10
C GLU A 304 -4.64 6.58 -39.97
N ALA A 305 -3.88 6.54 -38.87
CA ALA A 305 -2.83 7.50 -38.60
C ALA A 305 -1.68 7.40 -39.63
N LEU A 306 -1.26 6.16 -39.97
CA LEU A 306 -0.21 5.90 -40.97
C LEU A 306 -0.71 5.79 -42.41
N GLN A 307 -2.02 5.97 -42.66
CA GLN A 307 -2.66 5.81 -43.97
C GLN A 307 -2.40 4.42 -44.61
N ARG A 308 -2.29 3.39 -43.78
CA ARG A 308 -1.98 2.00 -44.15
C ARG A 308 -2.95 1.05 -43.45
N PRO A 309 -4.08 0.70 -44.09
CA PRO A 309 -5.09 -0.19 -43.50
C PRO A 309 -4.54 -1.58 -43.13
N GLU A 310 -3.49 -2.02 -43.82
CA GLU A 310 -2.80 -3.29 -43.57
C GLU A 310 -2.23 -3.39 -42.15
N LEU A 311 -1.87 -2.26 -41.52
CA LEU A 311 -1.31 -2.22 -40.18
C LEU A 311 -2.35 -2.53 -39.09
N ASP A 312 -3.63 -2.23 -39.33
CA ASP A 312 -4.70 -2.56 -38.38
C ASP A 312 -4.90 -4.08 -38.30
N GLU A 313 -4.78 -4.79 -39.41
CA GLU A 313 -4.85 -6.25 -39.45
C GLU A 313 -3.65 -6.88 -38.71
N GLN A 314 -2.44 -6.37 -38.94
CA GLN A 314 -1.23 -6.82 -38.24
C GLN A 314 -1.32 -6.59 -36.73
N LEU A 315 -1.74 -5.38 -36.34
CA LEU A 315 -1.96 -5.02 -34.94
C LEU A 315 -3.00 -5.94 -34.28
N TYR A 316 -4.09 -6.26 -34.98
CA TYR A 316 -5.12 -7.17 -34.47
C TYR A 316 -4.57 -8.59 -34.21
N LEU A 317 -3.73 -9.10 -35.12
CA LEU A 317 -3.06 -10.39 -34.95
C LEU A 317 -2.08 -10.36 -33.76
N THR A 318 -1.31 -9.29 -33.61
CA THR A 318 -0.38 -9.09 -32.48
C THR A 318 -1.11 -9.02 -31.14
N LEU A 319 -2.24 -8.30 -31.06
CA LEU A 319 -3.08 -8.22 -29.86
C LEU A 319 -3.75 -9.55 -29.48
N ARG A 320 -3.77 -10.54 -30.38
CA ARG A 320 -4.21 -11.92 -30.12
C ARG A 320 -3.05 -12.89 -29.82
N GLY A 321 -1.81 -12.40 -29.81
CA GLY A 321 -0.62 -13.20 -29.52
C GLY A 321 -0.11 -14.03 -30.70
N ALA A 322 -0.52 -13.71 -31.93
CA ALA A 322 0.06 -14.32 -33.12
C ALA A 322 1.39 -13.63 -33.49
N ASN A 323 2.39 -14.43 -33.88
CA ASN A 323 3.61 -13.91 -34.49
C ASN A 323 3.35 -13.61 -35.98
N LEU A 324 3.84 -12.47 -36.46
CA LEU A 324 3.84 -12.15 -37.88
C LEU A 324 4.74 -13.16 -38.61
N GLU A 325 4.19 -13.92 -39.56
CA GLU A 325 4.95 -14.92 -40.37
C GLU A 325 5.91 -14.26 -41.37
N ARG A 326 5.76 -12.96 -41.62
CA ARG A 326 6.59 -12.17 -42.54
C ARG A 326 7.25 -11.01 -41.80
N ALA A 327 8.52 -10.76 -42.12
CA ALA A 327 9.18 -9.51 -41.72
C ALA A 327 8.40 -8.35 -42.36
N PRO A 328 7.94 -7.36 -41.58
CA PRO A 328 7.22 -6.22 -42.11
C PRO A 328 8.09 -5.44 -43.10
N GLU A 329 7.46 -4.88 -44.14
CA GLU A 329 8.14 -4.01 -45.11
C GLU A 329 8.49 -2.67 -44.46
N ASP A 330 9.60 -2.07 -44.90
CA ASP A 330 10.03 -0.75 -44.43
C ASP A 330 8.98 0.31 -44.81
N LEU A 331 8.58 1.14 -43.85
CA LEU A 331 7.64 2.24 -44.03
C LEU A 331 8.37 3.41 -44.68
N ALA A 332 7.97 3.77 -45.90
CA ALA A 332 8.41 5.00 -46.54
C ALA A 332 7.47 6.15 -46.13
N ILE A 333 8.03 7.16 -45.46
CA ILE A 333 7.28 8.32 -44.95
C ILE A 333 7.98 9.60 -45.42
N GLU A 334 7.22 10.53 -45.99
CA GLU A 334 7.73 11.87 -46.28
C GLU A 334 7.45 12.82 -45.12
N VAL A 335 8.52 13.41 -44.58
CA VAL A 335 8.45 14.42 -43.52
C VAL A 335 9.27 15.62 -43.95
N ASP A 336 8.67 16.81 -43.97
CA ASP A 336 9.32 18.08 -44.35
C ASP A 336 10.04 18.07 -45.72
N GLY A 337 9.57 17.23 -46.65
CA GLY A 337 10.16 17.08 -47.99
C GLY A 337 11.34 16.09 -48.06
N GLU A 338 11.67 15.41 -46.96
CA GLU A 338 12.64 14.31 -46.93
C GLU A 338 11.92 12.96 -46.82
N SER A 339 12.30 12.01 -47.69
CA SER A 339 11.80 10.63 -47.63
C SER A 339 12.61 9.82 -46.62
N ARG A 340 11.95 9.35 -45.57
CA ARG A 340 12.52 8.46 -44.54
C ARG A 340 12.05 7.03 -44.73
N LEU A 341 12.93 6.09 -44.43
CA LEU A 341 12.65 4.65 -44.39
C LEU A 341 12.70 4.19 -42.94
N LEU A 342 11.53 3.80 -42.41
CA LEU A 342 11.38 3.32 -41.04
C LEU A 342 11.09 1.82 -41.03
N THR A 343 11.97 1.02 -40.44
CA THR A 343 11.63 -0.37 -40.12
C THR A 343 10.82 -0.38 -38.82
N TYR A 344 9.79 -1.22 -38.73
CA TYR A 344 8.97 -1.29 -37.52
C TYR A 344 8.82 -2.69 -36.95
N SER A 345 8.51 -2.75 -35.65
CA SER A 345 8.10 -3.98 -34.97
C SER A 345 6.90 -3.72 -34.08
N LEU A 346 5.96 -4.67 -34.03
CA LEU A 346 4.76 -4.62 -33.20
C LEU A 346 4.86 -5.70 -32.12
N THR A 347 4.90 -5.30 -30.86
CA THR A 347 5.03 -6.20 -29.71
C THR A 347 3.85 -6.03 -28.75
N PRO A 348 3.17 -7.10 -28.31
CA PRO A 348 2.08 -6.99 -27.36
C PRO A 348 2.60 -6.71 -25.94
N VAL A 349 1.98 -5.76 -25.26
CA VAL A 349 2.27 -5.47 -23.84
C VAL A 349 1.29 -6.22 -22.97
N SER A 350 1.79 -7.14 -22.15
CA SER A 350 0.98 -7.98 -21.28
C SER A 350 1.19 -7.62 -19.81
N HIS A 351 0.10 -7.57 -19.05
CA HIS A 351 0.16 -7.51 -17.60
C HIS A 351 0.72 -8.83 -17.05
N THR A 352 1.35 -8.80 -15.88
CA THR A 352 1.85 -9.98 -15.13
C THR A 352 0.82 -11.10 -14.90
N LYS A 353 -0.48 -10.84 -15.11
CA LYS A 353 -1.57 -11.81 -14.99
C LYS A 353 -2.02 -12.41 -16.34
N GLY A 354 -1.30 -12.14 -17.43
CA GLY A 354 -1.56 -12.70 -18.77
C GLY A 354 -2.56 -11.92 -19.64
N ASN A 355 -3.13 -10.82 -19.14
CA ASN A 355 -4.00 -9.96 -19.93
C ASN A 355 -3.17 -8.98 -20.77
N ILE A 356 -3.35 -8.99 -22.09
CA ILE A 356 -2.76 -8.01 -23.01
C ILE A 356 -3.39 -6.65 -22.71
N LEU A 357 -2.57 -5.68 -22.31
CA LEU A 357 -2.94 -4.28 -22.02
C LEU A 357 -2.99 -3.43 -23.30
N GLY A 358 -2.27 -3.83 -24.34
CA GLY A 358 -2.14 -3.09 -25.58
C GLY A 358 -0.98 -3.62 -26.40
N ALA A 359 -0.45 -2.78 -27.30
CA ALA A 359 0.74 -3.08 -28.09
C ALA A 359 1.68 -1.87 -28.10
N VAL A 360 2.96 -2.13 -28.31
CA VAL A 360 3.97 -1.10 -28.57
C VAL A 360 4.49 -1.33 -29.99
N MET A 361 4.48 -0.27 -30.78
CA MET A 361 5.15 -0.21 -32.08
C MET A 361 6.48 0.54 -31.90
N VAL A 362 7.57 -0.09 -32.30
CA VAL A 362 8.91 0.51 -32.33
C VAL A 362 9.25 0.85 -33.78
N LEU A 363 9.70 2.07 -34.02
CA LEU A 363 10.12 2.60 -35.31
C LEU A 363 11.63 2.87 -35.28
N HIS A 364 12.35 2.27 -36.21
CA HIS A 364 13.79 2.47 -36.36
C HIS A 364 14.08 3.15 -37.70
N ASP A 365 14.76 4.30 -37.66
CA ASP A 365 15.12 5.05 -38.87
C ASP A 365 16.35 4.40 -39.53
N VAL A 366 16.11 3.71 -40.64
CA VAL A 366 17.14 3.00 -41.40
C VAL A 366 17.54 3.75 -42.67
N THR A 367 17.13 5.02 -42.82
CA THR A 367 17.32 5.80 -44.05
C THR A 367 18.80 5.87 -44.46
N GLU A 368 19.68 6.28 -43.55
CA GLU A 368 21.13 6.36 -43.82
C GLU A 368 21.76 4.98 -44.02
N GLN A 369 21.35 3.98 -43.22
CA GLN A 369 21.87 2.63 -43.34
C GLN A 369 21.55 2.02 -44.71
N ARG A 370 20.28 2.10 -45.13
CA ARG A 370 19.82 1.65 -46.45
C ARG A 370 20.48 2.43 -47.57
N ALA A 371 20.66 3.75 -47.41
CA ALA A 371 21.38 4.58 -48.38
C ALA A 371 22.84 4.14 -48.52
N PHE A 372 23.54 3.91 -47.40
CA PHE A 372 24.92 3.44 -47.39
C PHE A 372 25.06 2.06 -48.01
N GLU A 373 24.18 1.11 -47.65
CA GLU A 373 24.12 -0.23 -48.26
C GLU A 373 23.95 -0.12 -49.78
N ARG A 374 23.03 0.73 -50.25
CA ARG A 374 22.80 0.98 -51.68
C ARG A 374 23.99 1.60 -52.38
N VAL A 375 24.64 2.61 -51.79
CA VAL A 375 25.84 3.25 -52.36
C VAL A 375 27.00 2.25 -52.41
N ARG A 376 27.20 1.46 -51.36
CA ARG A 376 28.24 0.42 -51.34
C ARG A 376 28.02 -0.61 -52.43
N ALA A 377 26.77 -1.07 -52.59
CA ALA A 377 26.37 -1.98 -53.64
C ALA A 377 26.63 -1.44 -55.05
N GLU A 378 26.18 -0.21 -55.30
CA GLU A 378 26.34 0.48 -56.58
C GLU A 378 27.83 0.72 -56.91
N PHE A 379 28.63 1.10 -55.92
CA PHE A 379 30.07 1.25 -56.07
C PHE A 379 30.74 -0.06 -56.52
N VAL A 380 30.44 -1.18 -55.86
CA VAL A 380 31.03 -2.49 -56.23
C VAL A 380 30.63 -2.90 -57.64
N LEU A 381 29.36 -2.71 -58.00
CA LEU A 381 28.86 -2.99 -59.34
C LEU A 381 29.57 -2.15 -60.40
N ARG A 382 29.65 -0.82 -60.21
CA ARG A 382 30.32 0.09 -61.14
C ARG A 382 31.81 -0.19 -61.25
N ALA A 383 32.52 -0.28 -60.11
CA ALA A 383 33.96 -0.54 -60.09
C ALA A 383 34.32 -1.82 -60.85
N SER A 384 33.51 -2.88 -60.69
CA SER A 384 33.80 -4.15 -61.34
C SER A 384 33.46 -4.13 -62.84
N HIS A 385 32.45 -3.37 -63.28
CA HIS A 385 32.18 -3.12 -64.70
C HIS A 385 33.30 -2.30 -65.36
N GLU A 386 33.78 -1.24 -64.70
CA GLU A 386 34.89 -0.40 -65.17
C GLU A 386 36.23 -1.14 -65.18
N LEU A 387 36.45 -2.12 -64.30
CA LEU A 387 37.65 -2.97 -64.31
C LEU A 387 37.58 -4.07 -65.38
N ARG A 388 36.39 -4.61 -65.69
CA ARG A 388 36.23 -5.68 -66.68
C ARG A 388 36.70 -5.23 -68.07
N THR A 389 36.32 -4.03 -68.49
CA THR A 389 36.61 -3.50 -69.84
C THR A 389 38.13 -3.40 -70.14
N PRO A 390 38.96 -2.72 -69.34
CA PRO A 390 40.40 -2.62 -69.60
C PRO A 390 41.12 -3.96 -69.47
N VAL A 391 40.71 -4.83 -68.52
CA VAL A 391 41.32 -6.16 -68.38
C VAL A 391 40.99 -7.05 -69.57
N THR A 392 39.76 -7.00 -70.08
CA THR A 392 39.37 -7.71 -71.31
C THR A 392 40.21 -7.21 -72.50
N GLY A 393 40.40 -5.89 -72.61
CA GLY A 393 41.26 -5.29 -73.65
C GLY A 393 42.72 -5.75 -73.56
N MET A 394 43.30 -5.77 -72.35
CA MET A 394 44.66 -6.28 -72.13
C MET A 394 44.76 -7.76 -72.47
N HIS A 395 43.78 -8.57 -72.07
CA HIS A 395 43.74 -10.01 -72.37
C HIS A 395 43.69 -10.28 -73.88
N MET A 396 42.83 -9.57 -74.61
CA MET A 396 42.75 -9.67 -76.07
C MET A 396 44.04 -9.23 -76.76
N ALA A 397 44.60 -8.08 -76.37
CA ALA A 397 45.84 -7.56 -76.96
C ALA A 397 47.03 -8.51 -76.72
N PHE A 398 47.11 -9.09 -75.53
CA PHE A 398 48.13 -10.06 -75.17
C PHE A 398 47.93 -11.41 -75.87
N GLY A 399 46.70 -11.89 -76.01
CA GLY A 399 46.39 -13.10 -76.79
C GLY A 399 46.83 -12.95 -78.24
N LEU A 400 46.50 -11.81 -78.87
CA LEU A 400 46.98 -11.47 -80.23
C LEU A 400 48.50 -11.35 -80.31
N PHE A 401 49.16 -10.90 -79.24
CA PHE A 401 50.61 -10.84 -79.15
C PHE A 401 51.22 -12.25 -79.04
N GLN A 402 50.67 -13.12 -78.18
CA GLN A 402 51.07 -14.52 -78.05
C GLN A 402 50.94 -15.30 -79.37
N GLU A 403 49.88 -15.06 -80.15
CA GLU A 403 49.71 -15.70 -81.46
C GLU A 403 50.83 -15.37 -82.46
N ARG A 404 51.47 -14.19 -82.34
CA ARG A 404 52.50 -13.71 -83.27
C ARG A 404 53.93 -13.94 -82.82
N VAL A 405 54.16 -14.21 -81.54
CA VAL A 405 55.50 -14.38 -80.98
C VAL A 405 55.78 -15.85 -80.75
N HIS A 406 56.84 -16.35 -81.40
CA HIS A 406 57.26 -17.74 -81.27
C HIS A 406 58.57 -17.82 -80.50
N PHE A 407 58.50 -18.41 -79.31
CA PHE A 407 59.67 -18.82 -78.53
C PHE A 407 59.76 -20.33 -78.49
N THR A 408 60.94 -20.88 -78.20
CA THR A 408 61.08 -22.32 -77.97
C THR A 408 60.26 -22.75 -76.74
N PRO A 409 59.56 -23.91 -76.76
CA PRO A 409 58.65 -24.31 -75.70
C PRO A 409 59.28 -24.35 -74.29
N GLU A 410 60.57 -24.68 -74.18
CA GLU A 410 61.30 -24.69 -72.90
C GLU A 410 62.01 -23.36 -72.56
N SER A 411 61.68 -22.27 -73.26
CA SER A 411 62.27 -20.95 -72.98
C SER A 411 61.59 -20.25 -71.80
N ARG A 412 62.39 -19.44 -71.09
CA ARG A 412 61.89 -18.61 -69.99
C ARG A 412 60.85 -17.60 -70.45
N GLU A 413 60.94 -17.14 -71.69
CA GLU A 413 60.01 -16.22 -72.33
C GLU A 413 58.64 -16.86 -72.59
N ALA A 414 58.60 -18.14 -73.04
CA ALA A 414 57.36 -18.88 -73.21
C ALA A 414 56.65 -19.10 -71.86
N ASP A 415 57.39 -19.48 -70.82
CA ASP A 415 56.86 -19.65 -69.45
C ASP A 415 56.29 -18.33 -68.90
N LEU A 416 56.99 -17.22 -69.10
CA LEU A 416 56.51 -15.89 -68.68
C LEU A 416 55.23 -15.49 -69.41
N LEU A 417 55.15 -15.74 -70.71
CA LEU A 417 53.93 -15.45 -71.49
C LEU A 417 52.74 -16.25 -70.99
N ASN A 418 52.92 -17.55 -70.77
CA ASN A 418 51.88 -18.42 -70.22
C ASN A 418 51.44 -17.95 -68.83
N THR A 419 52.39 -17.61 -67.96
CA THR A 419 52.09 -17.09 -66.61
C THR A 419 51.26 -15.81 -66.66
N VAL A 420 51.59 -14.87 -67.55
CA VAL A 420 50.81 -13.62 -67.70
C VAL A 420 49.42 -13.89 -68.25
N ASN A 421 49.28 -14.82 -69.20
CA ASN A 421 47.97 -15.22 -69.72
C ASN A 421 47.08 -15.83 -68.63
N GLU A 422 47.64 -16.75 -67.83
CA GLU A 422 46.97 -17.38 -66.69
C GLU A 422 46.53 -16.35 -65.65
N GLU A 423 47.40 -15.40 -65.29
CA GLU A 423 47.05 -14.35 -64.33
C GLU A 423 46.01 -13.37 -64.87
N MET A 424 45.98 -13.09 -66.18
CA MET A 424 44.92 -12.28 -66.78
C MET A 424 43.57 -13.01 -66.83
N GLN A 425 43.57 -14.30 -67.17
CA GLN A 425 42.36 -15.14 -67.10
C GLN A 425 41.84 -15.22 -65.66
N ARG A 426 42.75 -15.40 -64.71
CA ARG A 426 42.43 -15.38 -63.28
C ARG A 426 41.81 -14.05 -62.88
N LEU A 427 42.38 -12.91 -63.26
CA LEU A 427 41.85 -11.58 -62.95
C LEU A 427 40.45 -11.37 -63.53
N MET A 428 40.21 -11.82 -64.77
CA MET A 428 38.88 -11.79 -65.38
C MET A 428 37.86 -12.62 -64.58
N GLN A 429 38.25 -13.82 -64.13
CA GLN A 429 37.39 -14.65 -63.29
C GLN A 429 37.09 -13.97 -61.95
N LEU A 430 38.09 -13.37 -61.29
CA LEU A 430 37.90 -12.62 -60.03
C LEU A 430 36.88 -11.48 -60.18
N ILE A 431 37.01 -10.68 -61.24
CA ILE A 431 36.10 -9.55 -61.51
C ILE A 431 34.67 -10.06 -61.77
N ASN A 432 34.54 -11.16 -62.52
CA ASN A 432 33.25 -11.78 -62.78
C ASN A 432 32.62 -12.31 -61.50
N ASP A 433 33.37 -12.99 -60.65
CA ASP A 433 32.88 -13.51 -59.37
C ASP A 433 32.43 -12.38 -58.44
N LEU A 434 33.19 -11.28 -58.38
CA LEU A 434 32.82 -10.10 -57.59
C LEU A 434 31.52 -9.45 -58.09
N LEU A 435 31.36 -9.30 -59.42
CA LEU A 435 30.12 -8.79 -60.02
C LEU A 435 28.92 -9.67 -59.71
N ASN A 436 29.10 -10.99 -59.89
CA ASN A 436 28.04 -11.94 -59.62
C ASN A 436 27.65 -11.87 -58.15
N PHE A 437 28.63 -12.02 -57.24
CA PHE A 437 28.40 -11.93 -55.79
C PHE A 437 27.64 -10.66 -55.39
N SER A 438 28.03 -9.49 -55.93
CA SER A 438 27.33 -8.24 -55.69
C SER A 438 25.87 -8.26 -56.18
N ARG A 439 25.58 -8.88 -57.34
CA ARG A 439 24.21 -8.99 -57.85
C ARG A 439 23.32 -9.89 -56.98
N TYR A 440 23.87 -10.98 -56.42
CA TYR A 440 23.13 -11.86 -55.50
C TYR A 440 22.85 -11.18 -54.17
N GLN A 441 23.87 -10.57 -53.55
CA GLN A 441 23.68 -9.87 -52.26
C GLN A 441 22.63 -8.77 -52.31
N ASN A 442 22.55 -8.05 -53.45
CA ASN A 442 21.64 -6.92 -53.60
C ASN A 442 20.26 -7.32 -54.16
N GLY A 443 19.98 -8.62 -54.30
CA GLY A 443 18.70 -9.12 -54.82
C GLY A 443 18.39 -8.69 -56.27
N LEU A 444 19.39 -8.18 -57.00
CA LEU A 444 19.24 -7.74 -58.39
C LEU A 444 19.11 -8.94 -59.34
N GLN A 445 19.59 -10.11 -58.92
CA GLN A 445 19.44 -11.37 -59.65
C GLN A 445 18.12 -12.05 -59.26
N LYS A 446 17.14 -12.06 -60.15
CA LYS A 446 15.93 -12.87 -60.00
C LYS A 446 16.21 -14.31 -60.45
N LEU A 447 15.81 -15.30 -59.64
CA LEU A 447 15.88 -16.71 -60.01
C LEU A 447 14.78 -17.03 -61.03
N SER A 448 15.13 -17.80 -62.06
CA SER A 448 14.18 -18.36 -63.01
C SER A 448 13.81 -19.79 -62.58
N LEU A 449 12.88 -19.90 -61.64
CA LEU A 449 12.47 -21.19 -61.08
C LEU A 449 11.66 -22.00 -62.11
N ALA A 450 12.14 -23.20 -62.44
CA ALA A 450 11.46 -24.16 -63.29
C ALA A 450 11.55 -25.58 -62.68
N PRO A 451 10.68 -26.53 -63.08
CA PRO A 451 10.78 -27.92 -62.64
C PRO A 451 12.14 -28.52 -63.08
N CYS A 452 13.00 -28.82 -62.11
CA CYS A 452 14.36 -29.33 -62.29
C CYS A 452 14.46 -30.76 -61.74
N ALA A 453 14.99 -31.67 -62.55
CA ALA A 453 15.34 -33.02 -62.13
C ALA A 453 16.78 -33.04 -61.62
N ILE A 454 16.97 -33.41 -60.36
CA ILE A 454 18.30 -33.42 -59.73
C ILE A 454 19.17 -34.55 -60.30
N GLU A 455 18.58 -35.63 -60.81
CA GLU A 455 19.34 -36.69 -61.49
C GLU A 455 20.05 -36.14 -62.74
N ASP A 456 19.34 -35.40 -63.57
CA ASP A 456 19.88 -34.79 -64.80
C ASP A 456 20.98 -33.78 -64.46
N LEU A 457 20.77 -32.99 -63.41
CA LEU A 457 21.73 -32.00 -62.93
C LEU A 457 23.09 -32.64 -62.55
N LEU A 458 23.04 -33.74 -61.79
CA LEU A 458 24.26 -34.47 -61.39
C LEU A 458 24.91 -35.21 -62.57
N ALA A 459 24.10 -35.77 -63.47
CA ALA A 459 24.61 -36.46 -64.66
C ALA A 459 25.38 -35.49 -65.59
N HIS A 460 24.83 -34.31 -65.86
CA HIS A 460 25.50 -33.27 -66.65
C HIS A 460 26.77 -32.76 -65.97
N ALA A 461 26.75 -32.57 -64.65
CA ALA A 461 27.94 -32.17 -63.90
C ALA A 461 29.05 -33.21 -64.01
N ARG A 462 28.72 -34.51 -63.91
CA ARG A 462 29.70 -35.60 -64.10
C ARG A 462 30.32 -35.55 -65.50
N GLU A 463 29.51 -35.40 -66.55
CA GLU A 463 29.99 -35.40 -67.93
C GLU A 463 30.98 -34.27 -68.21
N ARG A 464 30.73 -33.06 -67.69
CA ARG A 464 31.64 -31.90 -67.83
C ARG A 464 33.00 -32.11 -67.17
N PHE A 465 33.03 -32.75 -66.01
CA PHE A 465 34.25 -32.90 -65.20
C PHE A 465 34.96 -34.24 -65.40
N ASN A 466 34.38 -35.18 -66.16
CA ASN A 466 34.94 -36.52 -66.33
C ASN A 466 36.36 -36.49 -66.93
N GLN A 467 36.58 -35.69 -67.96
CA GLN A 467 37.89 -35.57 -68.61
C GLN A 467 38.95 -35.00 -67.67
N GLN A 468 38.65 -33.93 -66.94
CA GLN A 468 39.58 -33.33 -65.96
C GLN A 468 39.90 -34.25 -64.79
N ALA A 469 38.90 -35.04 -64.35
CA ALA A 469 39.10 -36.03 -63.30
C ALA A 469 40.00 -37.18 -63.81
N ASP A 470 39.75 -37.68 -65.01
CA ASP A 470 40.56 -38.73 -65.66
C ASP A 470 42.02 -38.27 -65.87
N ASP A 471 42.24 -37.02 -66.30
CA ASP A 471 43.58 -36.42 -66.47
C ASP A 471 44.38 -36.39 -65.15
N GLN A 472 43.71 -36.34 -64.00
CA GLN A 472 44.32 -36.36 -62.65
C GLN A 472 44.27 -37.75 -61.98
N ASN A 473 43.81 -38.78 -62.70
CA ASN A 473 43.52 -40.11 -62.16
C ASN A 473 42.55 -40.09 -60.96
N ILE A 474 41.57 -39.20 -60.94
CA ILE A 474 40.56 -39.10 -59.88
C ILE A 474 39.28 -39.82 -60.33
N VAL A 475 38.75 -40.71 -59.48
CA VAL A 475 37.48 -41.39 -59.78
C VAL A 475 36.30 -40.49 -59.42
N LEU A 476 35.37 -40.27 -60.34
CA LEU A 476 34.14 -39.50 -60.12
C LEU A 476 32.90 -40.41 -60.10
N LEU A 477 32.27 -40.57 -58.94
CA LEU A 477 31.07 -41.41 -58.75
C LEU A 477 29.81 -40.56 -58.57
N VAL A 478 28.70 -41.04 -59.13
CA VAL A 478 27.36 -40.45 -58.90
C VAL A 478 26.50 -41.50 -58.18
N GLU A 479 26.01 -41.15 -56.99
CA GLU A 479 25.18 -41.99 -56.13
C GLU A 479 23.85 -41.30 -55.86
N ILE A 480 22.77 -41.80 -56.46
CA ILE A 480 21.43 -41.23 -56.33
C ILE A 480 20.56 -42.18 -55.50
N GLN A 481 19.94 -41.66 -54.44
CA GLN A 481 18.99 -42.41 -53.64
C GLN A 481 17.55 -42.12 -54.11
N GLU A 482 17.06 -42.94 -55.03
CA GLU A 482 15.71 -42.84 -55.59
C GLU A 482 14.61 -43.23 -54.57
N PRO A 483 13.38 -42.67 -54.68
CA PRO A 483 12.93 -41.68 -55.67
C PRO A 483 13.20 -40.23 -55.24
N LEU A 484 13.72 -39.40 -56.16
CA LEU A 484 13.85 -37.97 -55.96
C LEU A 484 12.68 -37.20 -56.61
N PRO A 485 12.08 -36.21 -55.90
CA PRO A 485 11.08 -35.34 -56.48
C PRO A 485 11.71 -34.25 -57.36
N ARG A 486 10.92 -33.73 -58.32
CA ARG A 486 11.31 -32.54 -59.10
C ARG A 486 11.22 -31.29 -58.22
N LEU A 487 12.26 -30.48 -58.20
CA LEU A 487 12.31 -29.23 -57.44
C LEU A 487 11.96 -28.05 -58.35
N HIS A 488 11.32 -27.02 -57.80
CA HIS A 488 11.23 -25.72 -58.48
C HIS A 488 12.53 -24.95 -58.22
N ALA A 489 13.47 -25.03 -59.15
CA ALA A 489 14.79 -24.43 -59.01
C ALA A 489 15.28 -23.81 -60.31
N ASP A 490 16.23 -22.88 -60.20
CA ASP A 490 16.95 -22.34 -61.34
C ASP A 490 18.14 -23.27 -61.66
N GLN A 491 17.94 -24.12 -62.67
CA GLN A 491 18.91 -25.16 -63.04
C GLN A 491 20.29 -24.58 -63.33
N ALA A 492 20.39 -23.48 -64.09
CA ALA A 492 21.67 -22.87 -64.45
C ALA A 492 22.44 -22.37 -63.22
N GLN A 493 21.72 -21.93 -62.18
CA GLN A 493 22.34 -21.48 -60.93
C GLN A 493 22.80 -22.66 -60.07
N LEU A 494 22.03 -23.75 -60.02
CA LEU A 494 22.46 -24.96 -59.33
C LEU A 494 23.64 -25.65 -60.04
N GLU A 495 23.70 -25.62 -61.38
CA GLU A 495 24.87 -26.07 -62.14
C GLU A 495 26.12 -25.30 -61.73
N ARG A 496 26.00 -23.97 -61.60
CA ARG A 496 27.09 -23.12 -61.12
C ARG A 496 27.55 -23.43 -59.70
N VAL A 497 26.62 -23.81 -58.81
CA VAL A 497 26.96 -24.28 -57.45
C VAL A 497 27.78 -25.57 -57.53
N LEU A 498 27.32 -26.54 -58.34
CA LEU A 498 28.00 -27.82 -58.51
C LEU A 498 29.38 -27.66 -59.14
N ASP A 499 29.51 -26.81 -60.17
CA ASP A 499 30.78 -26.53 -60.83
C ASP A 499 31.81 -25.98 -59.83
N ASN A 500 31.42 -25.01 -58.99
CA ASN A 500 32.30 -24.48 -57.95
C ASN A 500 32.69 -25.53 -56.89
N LEU A 501 31.77 -26.43 -56.53
CA LEU A 501 32.05 -27.50 -55.57
C LEU A 501 32.98 -28.57 -56.16
N LEU A 502 32.78 -28.92 -57.42
CA LEU A 502 33.60 -29.90 -58.16
C LEU A 502 35.00 -29.35 -58.46
N ASP A 503 35.12 -28.09 -58.88
CA ASP A 503 36.40 -27.41 -59.05
C ASP A 503 37.23 -27.42 -57.75
N ASN A 504 36.57 -27.15 -56.62
CA ASN A 504 37.21 -27.23 -55.31
C ASN A 504 37.60 -28.67 -54.96
N ALA A 505 36.71 -29.64 -55.19
CA ALA A 505 36.98 -31.04 -54.93
C ALA A 505 38.21 -31.53 -55.73
N LEU A 506 38.27 -31.26 -57.04
CA LEU A 506 39.41 -31.62 -57.90
C LEU A 506 40.72 -30.99 -57.43
N ARG A 507 40.69 -29.71 -57.04
CA ARG A 507 41.90 -28.99 -56.62
C ARG A 507 42.54 -29.55 -55.35
N HIS A 508 41.71 -30.00 -54.40
CA HIS A 508 42.14 -30.45 -53.07
C HIS A 508 42.23 -31.97 -52.93
N THR A 509 41.79 -32.72 -53.94
CA THR A 509 41.95 -34.18 -54.02
C THR A 509 43.34 -34.54 -54.57
N PRO A 510 44.07 -35.49 -53.97
CA PRO A 510 45.33 -35.99 -54.52
C PRO A 510 45.11 -36.90 -55.75
N GLU A 511 46.15 -37.14 -56.54
CA GLU A 511 46.12 -38.14 -57.62
C GLU A 511 45.70 -39.52 -57.08
N ASN A 512 44.88 -40.27 -57.84
CA ASN A 512 44.23 -41.51 -57.39
C ASN A 512 43.17 -41.31 -56.29
N GLY A 513 42.67 -40.10 -56.13
CA GLY A 513 41.60 -39.77 -55.21
C GLY A 513 40.20 -40.14 -55.72
N LEU A 514 39.19 -39.78 -54.93
CA LEU A 514 37.79 -40.11 -55.17
C LEU A 514 36.90 -38.91 -54.85
N ILE A 515 36.00 -38.59 -55.79
CA ILE A 515 34.94 -37.60 -55.61
C ILE A 515 33.58 -38.29 -55.79
N ARG A 516 32.67 -38.10 -54.84
CA ARG A 516 31.29 -38.62 -54.88
C ARG A 516 30.29 -37.47 -54.98
N LEU A 517 29.46 -37.53 -56.01
CA LEU A 517 28.25 -36.72 -56.17
C LEU A 517 27.06 -37.50 -55.64
N GLN A 518 26.40 -36.99 -54.60
CA GLN A 518 25.30 -37.69 -53.94
C GLN A 518 24.03 -36.85 -53.94
N ALA A 519 22.88 -37.48 -54.14
CA ALA A 519 21.58 -36.86 -53.93
C ALA A 519 20.64 -37.79 -53.18
N ARG A 520 19.97 -37.28 -52.14
CA ARG A 520 18.98 -38.01 -51.34
C ARG A 520 17.86 -37.12 -50.84
N ARG A 521 16.66 -37.68 -50.69
CA ARG A 521 15.56 -37.00 -50.00
C ARG A 521 15.67 -37.19 -48.49
N HIS A 522 15.50 -36.11 -47.74
CA HIS A 522 15.43 -36.12 -46.28
C HIS A 522 14.25 -35.26 -45.79
N GLY A 523 13.13 -35.91 -45.49
CA GLY A 523 11.88 -35.22 -45.11
C GLY A 523 11.32 -34.36 -46.25
N GLU A 524 11.15 -33.06 -45.97
CA GLU A 524 10.71 -32.01 -46.91
C GLU A 524 11.87 -31.30 -47.63
N ARG A 525 13.04 -31.95 -47.72
CA ARG A 525 14.21 -31.40 -48.41
C ARG A 525 14.91 -32.44 -49.27
N VAL A 526 15.55 -31.98 -50.34
CA VAL A 526 16.52 -32.76 -51.11
C VAL A 526 17.92 -32.28 -50.73
N ILE A 527 18.77 -33.23 -50.31
CA ILE A 527 20.16 -32.99 -49.98
C ILE A 527 21.00 -33.42 -51.18
N VAL A 528 21.74 -32.48 -51.76
CA VAL A 528 22.75 -32.72 -52.79
C VAL A 528 24.12 -32.44 -52.19
N SER A 529 25.07 -33.35 -52.35
CA SER A 529 26.42 -33.19 -51.79
C SER A 529 27.53 -33.60 -52.74
N VAL A 530 28.68 -32.94 -52.60
CA VAL A 530 29.95 -33.26 -53.26
C VAL A 530 30.93 -33.63 -52.15
N GLU A 531 31.38 -34.88 -52.14
CA GLU A 531 32.33 -35.43 -51.17
C GLU A 531 33.66 -35.74 -51.86
N ASP A 532 34.76 -35.23 -51.34
CA ASP A 532 36.12 -35.57 -51.74
C ASP A 532 36.88 -36.28 -50.61
N ASN A 533 37.93 -37.03 -50.95
CA ASN A 533 38.86 -37.65 -49.99
C ASN A 533 40.19 -36.88 -49.84
N GLY A 534 40.16 -35.56 -50.01
CA GLY A 534 41.33 -34.68 -49.98
C GLY A 534 41.85 -34.33 -48.59
N GLU A 535 42.60 -33.23 -48.50
CA GLU A 535 43.31 -32.79 -47.28
C GLU A 535 42.38 -32.44 -46.10
N GLY A 536 41.10 -32.17 -46.36
CA GLY A 536 40.13 -31.76 -45.36
C GLY A 536 40.35 -30.33 -44.82
N ILE A 537 39.42 -29.86 -43.99
CA ILE A 537 39.34 -28.50 -43.47
C ILE A 537 39.40 -28.55 -41.94
N ALA A 538 40.27 -27.75 -41.33
CA ALA A 538 40.36 -27.64 -39.88
C ALA A 538 39.06 -27.09 -39.27
N TYR A 539 38.65 -27.62 -38.12
CA TYR A 539 37.36 -27.30 -37.48
C TYR A 539 37.13 -25.78 -37.29
N GLY A 540 38.16 -25.05 -36.86
CA GLY A 540 38.08 -23.59 -36.67
C GLY A 540 37.89 -22.78 -37.96
N GLN A 541 38.12 -23.38 -39.14
CA GLN A 541 37.97 -22.72 -40.44
C GLN A 541 36.63 -23.03 -41.09
N GLN A 542 35.98 -24.16 -40.77
CA GLN A 542 34.74 -24.63 -41.41
C GLN A 542 33.58 -23.62 -41.32
N GLY A 543 33.49 -22.82 -40.25
CA GLY A 543 32.47 -21.79 -40.11
C GLY A 543 32.70 -20.56 -41.00
N ARG A 544 33.96 -20.32 -41.41
CA ARG A 544 34.39 -19.11 -42.12
C ARG A 544 34.62 -19.32 -43.61
N ILE A 545 34.66 -20.56 -44.10
CA ILE A 545 34.90 -20.85 -45.53
C ILE A 545 33.83 -20.30 -46.47
N PHE A 546 32.65 -19.99 -45.93
CA PHE A 546 31.56 -19.35 -46.68
C PHE A 546 31.58 -17.82 -46.58
N GLU A 547 32.52 -17.23 -45.82
CA GLU A 547 32.72 -15.78 -45.81
C GLU A 547 33.42 -15.34 -47.11
N PRO A 548 33.05 -14.18 -47.69
CA PRO A 548 33.73 -13.66 -48.88
C PRO A 548 35.22 -13.44 -48.65
N PHE A 549 36.03 -13.71 -49.68
CA PHE A 549 37.49 -13.56 -49.70
C PHE A 549 38.27 -14.49 -48.76
N VAL A 550 37.61 -15.47 -48.14
CA VAL A 550 38.28 -16.46 -47.30
C VAL A 550 38.80 -17.61 -48.15
N GLN A 551 40.09 -17.93 -47.97
CA GLN A 551 40.76 -19.06 -48.60
C GLN A 551 41.36 -19.97 -47.54
N VAL A 552 41.21 -21.28 -47.72
CA VAL A 552 41.66 -22.29 -46.76
C VAL A 552 42.41 -23.39 -47.51
N GLY A 553 43.45 -23.97 -46.88
CA GLY A 553 44.30 -25.00 -47.48
C GLY A 553 45.66 -24.50 -47.94
N ARG A 554 46.54 -25.42 -48.35
CA ARG A 554 47.92 -25.10 -48.78
C ARG A 554 47.97 -24.65 -50.25
N LYS A 555 47.05 -25.15 -51.08
CA LYS A 555 46.90 -24.73 -52.48
C LYS A 555 46.02 -23.48 -52.55
N LYS A 556 46.63 -22.30 -52.55
CA LYS A 556 45.91 -21.02 -52.74
C LYS A 556 45.51 -20.86 -54.21
N GLY A 557 44.23 -20.96 -54.53
CA GLY A 557 43.70 -20.71 -55.87
C GLY A 557 42.27 -20.16 -55.81
N GLY A 558 41.92 -19.23 -56.71
CA GLY A 558 40.61 -18.57 -56.77
C GLY A 558 40.51 -17.27 -55.96
N ALA A 559 39.32 -16.64 -55.98
CA ALA A 559 39.01 -15.37 -55.33
C ALA A 559 38.70 -15.47 -53.82
N GLY A 560 38.36 -16.68 -53.35
CA GLY A 560 37.62 -16.85 -52.09
C GLY A 560 36.16 -16.38 -52.17
N LEU A 561 35.59 -16.23 -53.38
CA LEU A 561 34.20 -15.81 -53.60
C LEU A 561 33.27 -16.97 -53.98
N GLY A 562 33.80 -18.08 -54.51
CA GLY A 562 33.00 -19.19 -55.03
C GLY A 562 32.07 -19.81 -53.98
N LEU A 563 32.59 -20.19 -52.80
CA LEU A 563 31.76 -20.79 -51.73
C LEU A 563 30.74 -19.79 -51.14
N ALA A 564 31.11 -18.52 -51.03
CA ALA A 564 30.20 -17.46 -50.59
C ALA A 564 29.06 -17.28 -51.61
N LEU A 565 29.37 -17.31 -52.91
CA LEU A 565 28.38 -17.28 -53.98
C LEU A 565 27.46 -18.51 -53.96
N CYS A 566 28.02 -19.71 -53.76
CA CYS A 566 27.22 -20.92 -53.64
C CYS A 566 26.21 -20.84 -52.50
N LYS A 567 26.64 -20.30 -51.35
CA LYS A 567 25.76 -20.11 -50.19
C LYS A 567 24.61 -19.17 -50.52
N GLU A 568 24.87 -18.04 -51.19
CA GLU A 568 23.82 -17.09 -51.57
C GLU A 568 22.84 -17.68 -52.59
N ILE A 569 23.33 -18.40 -53.60
CA ILE A 569 22.46 -19.09 -54.57
C ILE A 569 21.53 -20.06 -53.86
N VAL A 570 22.05 -20.89 -52.94
CA VAL A 570 21.26 -21.85 -52.18
C VAL A 570 20.27 -21.15 -51.25
N GLN A 571 20.64 -20.03 -50.63
CA GLN A 571 19.75 -19.24 -49.77
C GLN A 571 18.61 -18.59 -50.55
N LEU A 572 18.86 -18.08 -51.76
CA LEU A 572 17.79 -17.56 -52.63
C LEU A 572 16.79 -18.64 -53.06
N HIS A 573 17.21 -19.92 -53.13
CA HIS A 573 16.32 -21.06 -53.33
C HIS A 573 15.59 -21.50 -52.03
N GLY A 574 15.72 -20.75 -50.92
CA GLY A 574 15.17 -21.11 -49.62
C GLY A 574 15.88 -22.27 -48.93
N GLY A 575 17.04 -22.68 -49.46
CA GLY A 575 17.83 -23.81 -48.98
C GLY A 575 18.86 -23.45 -47.91
N ARG A 576 19.64 -24.45 -47.51
CA ARG A 576 20.81 -24.28 -46.62
C ARG A 576 22.03 -24.98 -47.20
N MET A 577 23.19 -24.33 -47.11
CA MET A 577 24.47 -24.92 -47.49
C MET A 577 25.30 -25.23 -46.24
N GLY A 578 26.08 -26.30 -46.27
CA GLY A 578 26.96 -26.69 -45.17
C GLY A 578 28.14 -27.53 -45.62
N VAL A 579 29.00 -27.84 -44.66
CA VAL A 579 30.21 -28.65 -44.86
C VAL A 579 30.37 -29.64 -43.71
N TYR A 580 30.81 -30.85 -44.04
CA TYR A 580 31.35 -31.81 -43.08
C TYR A 580 32.75 -32.16 -43.52
N SER A 581 33.75 -31.84 -42.70
CA SER A 581 35.15 -32.10 -43.06
C SER A 581 35.95 -32.51 -41.84
N ARG A 582 36.96 -33.36 -42.05
CA ARG A 582 37.93 -33.74 -41.03
C ARG A 582 39.33 -33.69 -41.66
N PRO A 583 40.32 -33.05 -41.02
CA PRO A 583 41.68 -33.00 -41.54
C PRO A 583 42.20 -34.41 -41.88
N GLY A 584 42.63 -34.61 -43.12
CA GLY A 584 43.15 -35.88 -43.64
C GLY A 584 42.10 -36.95 -43.98
N GLN A 585 40.79 -36.65 -43.89
CA GLN A 585 39.71 -37.59 -44.26
C GLN A 585 38.80 -37.06 -45.37
N GLY A 586 39.14 -35.91 -45.98
CA GLY A 586 38.33 -35.29 -47.03
C GLY A 586 37.25 -34.31 -46.54
N THR A 587 36.47 -33.81 -47.49
CA THR A 587 35.43 -32.80 -47.27
C THR A 587 34.15 -33.16 -48.01
N GLN A 588 33.02 -32.99 -47.35
CA GLN A 588 31.69 -33.11 -47.93
C GLN A 588 30.97 -31.77 -47.85
N PHE A 589 30.81 -31.10 -48.98
CA PHE A 589 29.91 -29.95 -49.10
C PHE A 589 28.50 -30.44 -49.44
N TYR A 590 27.49 -29.84 -48.83
CA TYR A 590 26.10 -30.19 -49.10
C TYR A 590 25.20 -28.96 -49.20
N MET A 591 24.17 -29.07 -50.03
CA MET A 591 23.06 -28.13 -50.12
C MET A 591 21.74 -28.87 -49.87
N ALA A 592 20.91 -28.31 -48.99
CA ALA A 592 19.59 -28.82 -48.64
C ALA A 592 18.54 -27.87 -49.22
N LEU A 593 17.86 -28.30 -50.28
CA LEU A 593 16.85 -27.54 -51.01
C LEU A 593 15.43 -27.94 -50.54
N PRO A 594 14.50 -26.99 -50.35
CA PRO A 594 13.11 -27.30 -50.04
C PRO A 594 12.39 -27.95 -51.23
N LEU A 595 11.39 -28.80 -50.94
CA LEU A 595 10.52 -29.42 -51.95
C LEU A 595 9.55 -28.43 -52.59
#